data_AF-A0A151UJ71-F1
#
_entry.id   AF-A0A151UJ71-F1
#
_cell.length_a   1.000
_cell.length_b   1.000
_cell.length_c   1.000
_cell.angle_alpha   90.00
_cell.angle_beta   90.00
_cell.angle_gamma   90.00
#
_symmetry.space_group_name_H-M   'P 1'
#
loop_
_entity.id
_entity.type
_entity.pdbx_description
1 polymer ?
#
loop_
_entity_poly.entity_id
_entity_poly.type
_entity_poly.pdbx_seq_one_letter_code
_entity_poly.pdbx_strand_id
1 'polypeptide(L)' 'MAELVPDATPSTDNMENDEDRISINTVPLDDLVDGLKGIGPTKGQVIIDYREQHGPFERIDDLEKLKGIGPASQ' A
#
# COMPACT_ATOMS: atom_id res chain seq x y z
N MET A 1 -11.06 -48.79 0.62
CA MET A 1 -11.51 -47.65 -0.20
C MET A 1 -10.95 -46.41 0.46
N ALA A 2 -10.08 -45.70 -0.26
CA ALA A 2 -9.15 -44.72 0.26
C ALA A 2 -9.84 -43.50 0.87
N GLU A 3 -9.10 -42.86 1.78
CA GLU A 3 -9.34 -41.55 2.38
C GLU A 3 -9.99 -40.55 1.42
N LEU A 4 -10.96 -39.80 1.95
CA LEU A 4 -11.11 -38.41 1.57
C LEU A 4 -11.27 -37.61 2.86
N VAL A 5 -10.15 -37.35 3.52
CA VAL A 5 -10.03 -36.16 4.36
C VAL A 5 -10.11 -34.95 3.41
N PRO A 6 -11.05 -34.02 3.56
CA PRO A 6 -10.87 -32.70 2.99
C PRO A 6 -9.85 -31.97 3.85
N ASP A 7 -8.57 -32.18 3.54
CA ASP A 7 -7.49 -31.26 3.86
C ASP A 7 -7.73 -29.99 3.02
N ALA A 8 -8.36 -29.01 3.63
CA ALA A 8 -8.42 -27.65 3.11
C ALA A 8 -8.58 -26.70 4.29
N THR A 9 -7.56 -26.65 5.15
CA THR A 9 -7.12 -25.32 5.59
C THR A 9 -6.28 -24.77 4.45
N PRO A 10 -6.65 -23.61 3.92
CA PRO A 10 -5.69 -22.54 4.03
C PRO A 10 -6.34 -21.40 4.81
N SER A 11 -5.74 -21.19 5.99
CA SER A 11 -5.61 -19.92 6.69
C SER A 11 -6.51 -18.82 6.12
N THR A 12 -7.63 -18.59 6.80
CA THR A 12 -8.14 -17.22 6.92
C THR A 12 -7.02 -16.44 7.60
N ASP A 13 -6.12 -15.92 6.76
CA ASP A 13 -5.16 -14.90 7.10
C ASP A 13 -5.99 -13.79 7.74
N ASN A 14 -5.86 -13.76 9.06
CA ASN A 14 -6.15 -12.64 9.93
C ASN A 14 -6.39 -11.34 9.14
N MET A 15 -7.67 -11.03 8.89
CA MET A 15 -8.13 -9.69 8.55
C MET A 15 -7.94 -8.80 9.79
N GLU A 16 -6.69 -8.57 10.15
CA GLU A 16 -6.28 -7.64 11.19
C GLU A 16 -6.28 -6.24 10.59
N ASN A 17 -7.47 -5.61 10.56
CA ASN A 17 -7.62 -4.16 10.68
C ASN A 17 -6.60 -3.30 9.90
N ASP A 18 -6.41 -3.55 8.59
CA ASP A 18 -5.76 -2.59 7.69
C ASP A 18 -6.70 -1.41 7.34
N GLU A 19 -7.77 -1.17 8.11
CA GLU A 19 -8.68 -0.03 7.91
C GLU A 19 -8.00 1.32 8.23
N ASP A 20 -6.83 1.32 8.87
CA ASP A 20 -6.01 2.52 9.11
C ASP A 20 -4.80 2.61 8.15
N ARG A 21 -4.62 1.63 7.26
CA ARG A 21 -3.47 1.57 6.35
C ARG A 21 -3.87 1.94 4.94
N ILE A 22 -3.50 3.16 4.55
CA ILE A 22 -3.67 3.61 3.18
C ILE A 22 -2.92 2.71 2.19
N SER A 23 -3.66 2.19 1.22
CA SER A 23 -3.12 1.34 0.16
C SER A 23 -2.56 2.19 -0.98
N ILE A 24 -1.30 2.61 -0.88
CA ILE A 24 -0.61 3.46 -1.85
C ILE A 24 -0.65 2.97 -3.32
N ASN A 25 -0.83 1.66 -3.52
CA ASN A 25 -0.92 1.04 -4.85
C ASN A 25 -2.29 1.24 -5.53
N THR A 26 -3.36 1.44 -4.76
CA THR A 26 -4.74 1.46 -5.27
C THR A 26 -5.44 2.79 -5.01
N VAL A 27 -5.03 3.52 -3.98
CA VAL A 27 -5.70 4.77 -3.61
C VAL A 27 -5.40 5.92 -4.59
N PRO A 28 -6.33 6.87 -4.77
CA PRO A 28 -6.11 8.08 -5.56
C PRO A 28 -5.21 9.09 -4.84
N LEU A 29 -4.85 10.16 -5.55
CA LEU A 29 -3.99 11.23 -5.05
C LEU A 29 -4.51 11.80 -3.74
N ASP A 30 -5.81 12.05 -3.69
CA ASP A 30 -6.48 12.71 -2.57
C ASP A 30 -6.36 11.89 -1.29
N ASP A 31 -6.68 10.59 -1.35
CA ASP A 31 -6.45 9.66 -0.24
C ASP A 31 -4.98 9.66 0.17
N LEU A 32 -4.06 9.52 -0.80
CA LEU A 32 -2.63 9.48 -0.54
C LEU A 32 -2.12 10.70 0.23
N VAL A 33 -2.65 11.90 -0.06
CA VAL A 33 -2.29 13.12 0.67
C VAL A 33 -3.03 13.24 2.01
N ASP A 34 -4.23 12.68 2.12
CA ASP A 34 -5.08 12.75 3.31
C ASP A 34 -4.61 11.78 4.40
N GLY A 35 -4.35 10.51 4.05
CA GLY A 35 -3.90 9.52 5.04
C GLY A 35 -2.39 9.47 5.24
N LEU A 36 -1.57 10.18 4.46
CA LEU A 36 -0.14 10.34 4.73
C LEU A 36 0.20 11.80 5.05
N LYS A 37 0.19 12.13 6.34
CA LYS A 37 0.57 13.46 6.87
C LYS A 37 1.97 13.85 6.38
N GLY A 38 2.07 14.80 5.44
CA GLY A 38 3.35 15.24 4.87
C GLY A 38 3.56 14.81 3.41
N ILE A 39 2.67 14.00 2.85
CA ILE A 39 2.52 13.81 1.40
C ILE A 39 1.60 14.92 0.89
N GLY A 40 2.18 15.90 0.19
CA GLY A 40 1.39 16.94 -0.48
C GLY A 40 0.96 16.51 -1.89
N PRO A 41 0.11 17.29 -2.57
CA PRO A 41 -0.39 16.97 -3.91
C PRO A 41 0.72 16.75 -4.93
N THR A 42 1.83 17.48 -4.81
CA THR A 42 3.02 17.28 -5.65
C THR A 42 3.63 15.88 -5.45
N LYS A 43 3.70 15.41 -4.21
CA LYS A 43 4.32 14.13 -3.87
C LYS A 43 3.42 12.98 -4.26
N GLY A 44 2.13 13.08 -3.93
CA GLY A 44 1.16 12.06 -4.32
C GLY A 44 1.06 11.90 -5.84
N GLN A 45 1.25 12.97 -6.63
CA GLN A 45 1.31 12.86 -8.09
C GLN A 45 2.52 12.04 -8.54
N VAL A 46 3.69 12.24 -7.92
CA VAL A 46 4.89 11.44 -8.21
C VAL A 46 4.63 9.97 -7.87
N ILE A 47 3.87 9.66 -6.82
CA ILE A 47 3.52 8.29 -6.45
C ILE A 47 2.66 7.63 -7.54
N ILE A 48 1.65 8.34 -8.02
CA ILE A 48 0.79 7.85 -9.12
C ILE A 48 1.61 7.67 -10.40
N ASP A 49 2.37 8.68 -10.78
CA ASP A 49 3.21 8.66 -11.98
C ASP A 49 4.25 7.53 -11.92
N TYR A 50 4.85 7.30 -10.74
CA TYR A 50 5.78 6.20 -10.54
C TYR A 50 5.08 4.85 -10.67
N ARG A 51 3.90 4.65 -10.05
CA ARG A 51 3.22 3.36 -10.19
C ARG A 51 2.70 3.09 -11.60
N GLU A 52 2.37 4.13 -12.35
CA GLU A 52 1.95 4.01 -13.75
C GLU A 52 3.12 3.67 -14.67
N GLN A 53 4.32 4.20 -14.40
CA GLN A 53 5.51 3.97 -15.23
C GLN A 53 6.32 2.73 -14.81
N HIS A 54 6.50 2.51 -13.51
CA HIS A 54 7.33 1.45 -12.94
C HIS A 54 6.51 0.25 -12.46
N GLY A 55 5.21 0.42 -12.28
CA GLY A 55 4.34 -0.59 -11.66
C GLY A 55 4.16 -0.36 -10.15
N PRO A 56 3.34 -1.21 -9.49
CA PRO A 56 3.02 -1.03 -8.08
C PRO A 56 4.27 -1.03 -7.19
N PHE A 57 4.23 -0.25 -6.13
CA PHE A 57 5.26 -0.22 -5.11
C PHE A 57 5.28 -1.53 -4.33
N GLU A 58 6.46 -2.11 -4.25
CA GLU A 58 6.70 -3.33 -3.48
C GLU A 58 6.75 -3.03 -1.97
N ARG A 59 7.20 -1.83 -1.59
CA ARG A 59 7.38 -1.41 -0.18
C ARG A 59 7.13 0.09 0.01
N ILE A 60 6.71 0.46 1.22
CA ILE A 60 6.55 1.86 1.64
C ILE A 60 7.88 2.64 1.57
N ASP A 61 9.01 1.99 1.86
CA ASP A 61 10.36 2.56 1.73
C ASP A 61 10.66 3.06 0.30
N ASP A 62 10.03 2.45 -0.70
CA ASP A 62 10.19 2.86 -2.09
C ASP A 62 9.58 4.25 -2.36
N LEU A 63 8.59 4.65 -1.55
CA LEU A 63 8.12 6.03 -1.53
C LEU A 63 9.21 6.98 -1.06
N GLU A 64 10.03 6.61 -0.07
CA GLU A 64 11.13 7.46 0.43
C GLU A 64 12.21 7.71 -0.63
N LYS A 65 12.31 6.83 -1.64
CA LYS A 65 13.17 7.05 -2.82
C LYS A 65 12.65 8.18 -3.71
N LEU A 66 11.35 8.48 -3.65
CA LEU A 66 10.76 9.58 -4.38
C LEU A 66 11.10 10.90 -3.70
N LYS A 67 11.63 11.82 -4.50
CA LYS A 67 12.13 13.10 -4.02
C LYS A 67 11.04 13.87 -3.27
N GLY A 68 11.24 14.03 -1.96
CA GLY A 68 10.37 14.82 -1.09
C GLY A 68 9.39 13.99 -0.28
N ILE A 69 9.24 12.68 -0.51
CA ILE A 69 8.55 11.82 0.44
C ILE A 69 9.51 11.52 1.58
N GLY A 70 9.45 12.36 2.62
CA GLY A 70 10.12 12.10 3.89
C GLY A 70 9.10 11.57 4.89
N PRO A 71 9.56 10.91 5.98
CA PRO A 71 8.68 10.40 7.01
C PRO A 71 7.73 11.51 7.45
N ALA A 72 6.45 11.15 7.56
CA ALA A 72 5.45 11.97 8.21
C ALA A 72 5.99 12.33 9.60
N SER A 73 6.53 13.53 9.75
CA SER A 73 7.02 13.99 11.04
C SER A 73 5.80 14.09 11.96
N GLN A 74 5.77 13.17 12.93
CA GLN A 74 4.82 13.10 14.04
C GLN A 74 4.67 14.48 14.69
#